data_AF-A0A3N5IU43-F1
#
_entry.id   AF-A0A3N5IU43-F1
#
_cell.length_a   1.000
_cell.length_b   1.000
_cell.length_c   1.000
_cell.angle_alpha   90.00
_cell.angle_beta   90.00
_cell.angle_gamma   90.00
#
_symmetry.space_group_name_H-M   'P 1'
#
loop_
_entity.id
_entity.type
_entity.pdbx_description
1 polymer ?
#
loop_
_entity_poly.entity_id
_entity_poly.type
_entity_poly.pdbx_seq_one_letter_code
_entity_poly.pdbx_strand_id
1 'polypeptide(L)'
;MLGELNREYDLPYLPKAYFIDESESGSGPEGNPTVRMVLAEWLEGFHEFHLSRDPIGDKQRLVLWESAFSDHCLPDWAADKIYSEMAYILTCYYDLKTFAQIHPWHLAAGDFIARIEGDRVEVRLVAARQYGPLIGPPDLRVEEALLFFLLNLTLRIRLDRLDGVGDLAWADKGCLRPAVAGFDQALKDRQQTGELPDNFLKGYQKFLTRQAEDDLEDRLSALVDSVEPSGPDFPVMTRNLKRHLKELFPLIRK
;
A
#
# COMPACT_ATOMS: atom_id res chain seq x y z
N MET A 1 -14.82 10.73 -2.20
CA MET A 1 -13.49 10.14 -1.98
C MET A 1 -12.40 10.65 -2.93
N LEU A 2 -12.25 10.16 -4.17
CA LEU A 2 -11.14 10.56 -5.05
C LEU A 2 -11.00 12.09 -5.20
N GLY A 3 -12.09 12.79 -5.51
CA GLY A 3 -12.08 14.25 -5.61
C GLY A 3 -11.90 15.01 -4.28
N GLU A 4 -12.20 14.39 -3.14
CA GLU A 4 -11.87 14.97 -1.82
C GLU A 4 -10.36 14.88 -1.58
N LEU A 5 -9.77 13.69 -1.76
CA LEU A 5 -8.33 13.48 -1.59
C LEU A 5 -7.50 14.30 -2.57
N ASN A 6 -7.93 14.47 -3.82
CA ASN A 6 -7.25 15.37 -4.76
C ASN A 6 -7.23 16.83 -4.23
N ARG A 7 -8.30 17.31 -3.61
CA ARG A 7 -8.38 18.69 -3.08
C ARG A 7 -7.64 18.88 -1.77
N GLU A 8 -7.71 17.87 -0.89
CA GLU A 8 -7.13 17.94 0.45
C GLU A 8 -5.61 17.84 0.43
N TYR A 9 -5.07 16.90 -0.37
CA TYR A 9 -3.64 16.60 -0.38
C TYR A 9 -2.88 17.27 -1.53
N ASP A 10 -3.55 17.54 -2.67
CA ASP A 10 -2.92 18.08 -3.89
C ASP A 10 -1.66 17.30 -4.34
N LEU A 11 -1.66 15.98 -4.12
CA LEU A 11 -0.58 15.07 -4.48
C LEU A 11 -0.84 14.41 -5.85
N PRO A 12 0.21 14.15 -6.66
CA PRO A 12 0.07 13.63 -8.02
C PRO A 12 -0.16 12.10 -8.09
N TYR A 13 -0.29 11.41 -6.96
CA TYR A 13 -0.28 9.93 -6.94
C TYR A 13 -1.62 9.27 -7.23
N LEU A 14 -2.71 10.01 -7.08
CA LEU A 14 -4.06 9.58 -7.48
C LEU A 14 -4.42 10.18 -8.84
N PRO A 15 -5.33 9.56 -9.62
CA PRO A 15 -5.82 10.15 -10.84
C PRO A 15 -6.59 11.43 -10.52
N LYS A 16 -6.42 12.47 -11.33
CA LYS A 16 -7.20 13.69 -11.16
C LYS A 16 -8.66 13.44 -11.54
N ALA A 17 -9.59 13.63 -10.60
CA ALA A 17 -11.01 13.63 -10.92
C ALA A 17 -11.40 14.94 -11.63
N TYR A 18 -11.92 14.82 -12.86
CA TYR A 18 -12.45 15.96 -13.63
C TYR A 18 -13.94 16.16 -13.37
N PHE A 19 -14.69 15.09 -13.20
CA PHE A 19 -16.13 15.12 -12.94
C PHE A 19 -16.54 13.95 -12.05
N ILE A 20 -17.42 14.22 -11.08
CA ILE A 20 -18.05 13.21 -10.22
C ILE A 20 -19.51 13.62 -10.08
N ASP A 21 -20.43 12.74 -10.43
CA ASP A 21 -21.87 12.99 -10.34
C ASP A 21 -22.64 11.73 -9.97
N GLU A 22 -23.83 11.92 -9.42
CA GLU A 22 -24.74 10.89 -8.98
C GLU A 22 -26.07 11.06 -9.70
N SER A 23 -26.46 10.05 -10.47
CA SER A 23 -27.75 10.05 -11.19
C SER A 23 -28.60 8.90 -10.69
N GLU A 24 -29.90 9.13 -10.57
CA GLU A 24 -30.85 8.03 -10.45
C GLU A 24 -30.82 7.20 -11.73
N SER A 25 -30.64 5.88 -11.60
CA SER A 25 -30.88 4.96 -12.71
C SER A 25 -32.38 4.73 -12.86
N GLY A 26 -32.81 4.57 -14.12
CA GLY A 26 -34.24 4.46 -14.47
C GLY A 26 -34.98 3.37 -13.70
N SER A 27 -36.30 3.53 -13.64
CA SER A 27 -37.22 2.79 -12.78
C SER A 27 -37.12 1.27 -12.90
N GLY A 28 -36.46 0.64 -11.93
CA GLY A 28 -36.54 -0.79 -11.68
C GLY A 28 -37.68 -1.13 -10.72
N PRO A 29 -38.15 -2.39 -10.69
CA PRO A 29 -39.21 -2.83 -9.77
C PRO A 29 -38.84 -2.70 -8.27
N GLU A 30 -37.58 -2.44 -7.93
CA GLU A 30 -37.06 -2.28 -6.56
C GLU A 30 -36.71 -0.83 -6.18
N GLY A 31 -37.06 0.15 -7.02
CA GLY A 31 -36.70 1.58 -6.86
C GLY A 31 -35.69 2.05 -7.91
N ASN A 32 -35.27 3.32 -7.80
CA ASN A 32 -34.23 3.91 -8.65
C ASN A 32 -32.87 3.84 -7.92
N PRO A 33 -31.98 2.87 -8.21
CA PRO A 33 -30.65 2.90 -7.62
C PRO A 33 -29.88 4.13 -8.09
N THR A 34 -29.21 4.82 -7.18
CA THR A 34 -28.28 5.90 -7.54
C THR A 34 -27.00 5.30 -8.11
N VAL A 35 -26.62 5.75 -9.31
CA VAL A 35 -25.35 5.39 -9.96
C VAL A 35 -24.43 6.60 -9.87
N ARG A 36 -23.22 6.37 -9.34
CA ARG A 36 -22.16 7.36 -9.31
C ARG A 36 -21.26 7.19 -10.53
N MET A 37 -21.08 8.26 -11.30
CA MET A 37 -20.16 8.31 -12.44
C MET A 37 -18.95 9.18 -12.12
N VAL A 38 -17.78 8.74 -12.56
CA VAL A 38 -16.50 9.45 -12.37
C VAL A 38 -15.79 9.55 -13.71
N LEU A 39 -15.42 10.78 -14.09
CA LEU A 39 -14.49 11.05 -15.17
C LEU A 39 -13.16 11.47 -14.53
N ALA A 40 -12.11 10.68 -14.76
CA ALA A 40 -10.79 10.91 -14.20
C ALA A 40 -9.70 10.87 -15.27
N GLU A 41 -8.52 11.33 -14.88
CA GLU A 41 -7.29 11.29 -15.67
C GLU A 41 -7.02 9.90 -16.24
N TRP A 42 -6.68 9.88 -17.53
CA TRP A 42 -6.12 8.69 -18.17
C TRP A 42 -4.62 8.58 -17.86
N LEU A 43 -4.19 7.43 -17.35
CA LEU A 43 -2.84 7.21 -16.82
C LEU A 43 -1.89 6.71 -17.91
N GLU A 44 -1.68 7.55 -18.92
CA GLU A 44 -0.87 7.22 -20.10
C GLU A 44 0.58 6.84 -19.73
N GLY A 45 1.07 5.75 -20.32
CA GLY A 45 2.43 5.23 -20.10
C GLY A 45 2.65 4.52 -18.77
N PHE A 46 1.61 4.35 -17.95
CA PHE A 46 1.66 3.51 -16.76
C PHE A 46 1.11 2.12 -17.05
N HIS A 47 1.72 1.11 -16.43
CA HIS A 47 1.43 -0.30 -16.65
C HIS A 47 1.21 -1.01 -15.31
N GLU A 48 0.35 -2.02 -15.31
CA GLU A 48 0.23 -2.94 -14.19
C GLU A 48 1.53 -3.73 -14.02
N PHE A 49 1.80 -4.17 -12.79
CA PHE A 49 2.89 -5.07 -12.48
C PHE A 49 2.41 -6.15 -11.51
N HIS A 50 3.09 -7.29 -11.53
CA HIS A 50 2.74 -8.42 -10.68
C HIS A 50 3.98 -9.24 -10.31
N LEU A 51 3.86 -10.03 -9.25
CA LEU A 51 4.85 -11.02 -8.85
C LEU A 51 4.83 -12.20 -9.82
N SER A 52 6.00 -12.66 -10.25
CA SER A 52 6.17 -13.88 -11.04
C SER A 52 7.33 -14.72 -10.49
N ARG A 53 7.50 -15.94 -10.99
CA ARG A 53 8.60 -16.85 -10.64
C ARG A 53 9.53 -17.04 -11.82
N ASP A 54 10.82 -16.85 -11.56
CA ASP A 54 11.87 -17.17 -12.53
C ASP A 54 11.92 -18.69 -12.79
N PRO A 55 11.67 -19.17 -14.03
CA PRO A 55 11.63 -20.59 -14.36
C PRO A 55 12.96 -21.32 -14.11
N ILE A 56 14.08 -20.60 -14.09
CA ILE A 56 15.43 -21.18 -14.03
C ILE A 56 15.94 -21.24 -12.58
N GLY A 57 15.37 -20.47 -11.66
CA GLY A 57 15.91 -20.33 -10.30
C GLY A 57 14.90 -20.28 -9.16
N ASP A 58 13.58 -20.39 -9.44
CA ASP A 58 12.49 -20.25 -8.47
C ASP A 58 12.54 -18.95 -7.63
N LYS A 59 13.29 -17.94 -8.11
CA LYS A 59 13.37 -16.62 -7.49
C LYS A 59 12.13 -15.84 -7.91
N GLN A 60 11.46 -15.24 -6.94
CA GLN A 60 10.37 -14.31 -7.23
C GLN A 60 10.91 -13.00 -7.80
N ARG A 61 10.21 -12.44 -8.79
CA ARG A 61 10.54 -11.15 -9.42
C ARG A 61 9.26 -10.37 -9.72
N LEU A 62 9.35 -9.04 -9.72
CA LEU A 62 8.28 -8.22 -10.27
C LEU A 62 8.39 -8.19 -11.79
N VAL A 63 7.25 -8.27 -12.47
CA VAL A 63 7.09 -8.21 -13.91
C VAL A 63 6.18 -7.02 -14.22
N LEU A 64 6.57 -6.21 -15.21
CA LEU A 64 5.72 -5.14 -15.73
C LEU A 64 4.94 -5.64 -16.95
N TRP A 65 3.63 -5.41 -16.96
CA TRP A 65 2.77 -5.84 -18.05
C TRP A 65 2.74 -4.80 -19.18
N GLU A 66 3.59 -4.99 -20.17
CA GLU A 66 3.62 -4.16 -21.38
C GLU A 66 2.99 -4.92 -22.55
N SER A 67 1.87 -4.41 -23.08
CA SER A 67 1.14 -5.07 -24.16
C SER A 67 1.90 -4.95 -25.49
N ALA A 68 2.78 -5.91 -25.80
CA ALA A 68 3.05 -6.44 -27.15
C ALA A 68 4.26 -7.39 -27.22
N PHE A 69 5.23 -7.33 -26.31
CA PHE A 69 6.48 -8.08 -26.46
C PHE A 69 7.06 -8.51 -25.11
N SER A 70 6.57 -9.64 -24.60
CA SER A 70 7.04 -10.37 -23.41
C SER A 70 6.98 -9.64 -22.07
N ASP A 71 6.58 -10.38 -21.05
CA ASP A 71 6.71 -10.02 -19.64
C ASP A 71 8.17 -9.69 -19.32
N HIS A 72 8.44 -8.41 -19.00
CA HIS A 72 9.78 -7.97 -18.64
C HIS A 72 9.97 -8.13 -17.12
N CYS A 73 10.78 -9.12 -16.73
CA CYS A 73 11.29 -9.21 -15.37
C CYS A 73 12.05 -7.92 -15.03
N LEU A 74 11.56 -7.19 -14.03
CA LEU A 74 12.20 -5.97 -13.58
C LEU A 74 13.53 -6.28 -12.91
N PRO A 75 14.55 -5.43 -13.13
CA PRO A 75 15.78 -5.51 -12.36
C PRO A 75 15.49 -5.17 -10.89
N ASP A 76 16.27 -5.75 -9.97
CA ASP A 76 16.06 -5.61 -8.52
C ASP A 76 15.95 -4.14 -8.07
N TRP A 77 16.71 -3.21 -8.68
CA TRP A 77 16.63 -1.77 -8.35
C TRP A 77 15.28 -1.14 -8.68
N ALA A 78 14.63 -1.56 -9.77
CA ALA A 78 13.33 -1.02 -10.18
C ALA A 78 12.23 -1.59 -9.30
N ALA A 79 12.31 -2.88 -8.96
CA ALA A 79 11.41 -3.51 -8.00
C ALA A 79 11.52 -2.86 -6.61
N ASP A 80 12.75 -2.59 -6.14
CA ASP A 80 12.98 -1.87 -4.89
C ASP A 80 12.34 -0.48 -4.92
N LYS A 81 12.47 0.25 -6.04
CA LYS A 81 11.83 1.55 -6.20
C LYS A 81 10.31 1.46 -6.18
N ILE A 82 9.71 0.49 -6.85
CA ILE A 82 8.26 0.29 -6.82
C ILE A 82 7.76 0.10 -5.38
N TYR A 83 8.36 -0.83 -4.62
CA TYR A 83 7.94 -1.07 -3.23
C TYR A 83 8.15 0.16 -2.33
N SER A 84 9.24 0.90 -2.54
CA SER A 84 9.49 2.16 -1.83
C SER A 84 8.43 3.22 -2.15
N GLU A 85 8.15 3.45 -3.44
CA GLU A 85 7.17 4.45 -3.87
C GLU A 85 5.75 4.10 -3.41
N MET A 86 5.34 2.83 -3.48
CA MET A 86 4.05 2.40 -2.94
C MET A 86 3.89 2.78 -1.46
N ALA A 87 4.90 2.43 -0.64
CA ALA A 87 4.88 2.72 0.78
C ALA A 87 4.93 4.23 1.07
N TYR A 88 5.73 4.96 0.30
CA TYR A 88 5.82 6.42 0.35
C TYR A 88 4.45 7.07 0.08
N ILE A 89 3.80 6.71 -1.03
CA ILE A 89 2.50 7.23 -1.46
C ILE A 89 1.44 7.01 -0.39
N LEU A 90 1.30 5.77 0.11
CA LEU A 90 0.31 5.44 1.14
C LEU A 90 0.56 6.24 2.43
N THR A 91 1.82 6.48 2.78
CA THR A 91 2.22 7.24 3.97
C THR A 91 1.97 8.74 3.81
N CYS A 92 2.11 9.28 2.59
CA CYS A 92 1.75 10.67 2.29
C CYS A 92 0.24 10.92 2.49
N TYR A 93 -0.61 9.94 2.18
CA TYR A 93 -2.06 10.03 2.43
C TYR A 93 -2.47 9.64 3.85
N TYR A 94 -1.56 9.24 4.75
CA TYR A 94 -1.93 8.87 6.10
C TYR A 94 -2.19 10.11 6.98
N ASP A 95 -3.41 10.27 7.48
CA ASP A 95 -3.77 11.37 8.38
C ASP A 95 -3.42 10.99 9.83
N LEU A 96 -2.49 11.72 10.44
CA LEU A 96 -2.03 11.47 11.81
C LEU A 96 -3.00 11.96 12.90
N LYS A 97 -4.02 12.74 12.55
CA LYS A 97 -5.05 13.22 13.48
C LYS A 97 -6.22 12.26 13.56
N THR A 98 -6.64 11.72 12.43
CA THR A 98 -7.81 10.83 12.33
C THR A 98 -7.44 9.36 12.17
N PHE A 99 -6.16 9.07 11.92
CA PHE A 99 -5.61 7.77 11.54
C PHE A 99 -6.17 7.22 10.22
N ALA A 100 -6.81 8.09 9.42
CA ALA A 100 -7.37 7.72 8.14
C ALA A 100 -6.28 7.35 7.14
N GLN A 101 -6.54 6.30 6.38
CA GLN A 101 -5.66 5.80 5.35
C GLN A 101 -6.47 5.38 4.13
N ILE A 102 -5.82 5.35 2.96
CA ILE A 102 -6.39 4.70 1.78
C ILE A 102 -6.40 3.19 2.03
N HIS A 103 -7.59 2.61 2.06
CA HIS A 103 -7.82 1.17 2.20
C HIS A 103 -9.27 0.87 1.77
N PRO A 104 -9.61 -0.31 1.21
CA PRO A 104 -8.71 -1.37 0.80
C PRO A 104 -7.90 -1.00 -0.44
N TRP A 105 -6.68 -1.54 -0.50
CA TRP A 105 -5.85 -1.66 -1.71
C TRP A 105 -5.24 -3.06 -1.73
N HIS A 106 -4.95 -3.58 -2.91
CA HIS A 106 -4.34 -4.90 -3.09
C HIS A 106 -3.51 -4.94 -4.39
N LEU A 107 -2.27 -5.44 -4.33
CA LEU A 107 -1.42 -5.58 -5.52
C LEU A 107 -2.06 -6.47 -6.59
N ALA A 108 -2.54 -7.65 -6.19
CA ALA A 108 -3.28 -8.56 -7.07
C ALA A 108 -4.59 -8.00 -7.66
N ALA A 109 -5.04 -6.81 -7.24
CA ALA A 109 -6.21 -6.15 -7.82
C ALA A 109 -5.83 -5.02 -8.78
N GLY A 110 -4.53 -4.84 -9.09
CA GLY A 110 -4.05 -3.79 -9.97
C GLY A 110 -4.21 -2.38 -9.38
N ASP A 111 -4.29 -2.25 -8.05
CA ASP A 111 -4.52 -0.93 -7.43
C ASP A 111 -3.34 0.05 -7.63
N PHE A 112 -2.16 -0.48 -7.96
CA PHE A 112 -0.96 0.28 -8.28
C PHE A 112 -0.50 0.00 -9.71
N ILE A 113 0.02 1.05 -10.35
CA ILE A 113 0.62 1.00 -11.67
C ILE A 113 1.97 1.69 -11.65
N ALA A 114 2.88 1.28 -12.51
CA ALA A 114 4.22 1.82 -12.61
C ALA A 114 4.55 2.27 -14.03
N ARG A 115 5.34 3.34 -14.14
CA ARG A 115 6.00 3.75 -15.36
C ARG A 115 7.49 3.69 -15.15
N ILE A 116 8.21 3.09 -16.09
CA ILE A 116 9.67 2.92 -16.03
C ILE A 116 10.29 3.51 -17.28
N GLU A 117 11.09 4.56 -17.10
CA GLU A 117 11.76 5.27 -18.18
C GLU A 117 13.26 5.43 -17.83
N GLY A 118 14.10 4.58 -18.41
CA GLY A 118 15.53 4.55 -18.10
C GLY A 118 15.77 4.13 -16.65
N ASP A 119 16.28 5.06 -15.83
CA ASP A 119 16.54 4.87 -14.39
C ASP A 119 15.43 5.45 -13.50
N ARG A 120 14.36 5.98 -14.10
CA ARG A 120 13.21 6.56 -13.40
C ARG A 120 12.10 5.54 -13.24
N VAL A 121 11.55 5.48 -12.04
CA VAL A 121 10.37 4.69 -11.70
C VAL A 121 9.37 5.64 -11.07
N GLU A 122 8.16 5.68 -11.63
CA GLU A 122 7.04 6.41 -11.07
C GLU A 122 5.93 5.41 -10.76
N VAL A 123 5.34 5.50 -9.56
CA VAL A 123 4.21 4.67 -9.16
C VAL A 123 3.00 5.56 -8.89
N ARG A 124 1.82 5.09 -9.27
CA ARG A 124 0.54 5.74 -8.98
C ARG A 124 -0.48 4.72 -8.49
N LEU A 125 -1.47 5.21 -7.75
CA LEU A 125 -2.70 4.49 -7.46
C LEU A 125 -3.67 4.68 -8.62
N VAL A 126 -4.42 3.63 -8.97
CA VAL A 126 -5.49 3.73 -9.99
C VAL A 126 -6.79 4.30 -9.41
N ALA A 127 -6.98 4.18 -8.09
CA ALA A 127 -8.14 4.68 -7.37
C ALA A 127 -7.88 4.75 -5.86
N ALA A 128 -8.77 5.45 -5.15
CA ALA A 128 -8.91 5.38 -3.69
C ALA A 128 -10.34 4.96 -3.36
N ARG A 129 -10.52 3.68 -2.96
CA ARG A 129 -11.85 3.08 -2.76
C ARG A 129 -12.52 3.58 -1.49
N GLN A 130 -11.79 3.62 -0.38
CA GLN A 130 -12.22 4.22 0.86
C GLN A 130 -11.05 4.95 1.51
N TYR A 131 -11.38 5.82 2.46
CA TYR A 131 -10.44 6.56 3.27
C TYR A 131 -10.98 6.64 4.68
N GLY A 132 -10.31 5.99 5.62
CA GLY A 132 -10.81 5.88 6.98
C GLY A 132 -9.82 5.19 7.90
N PRO A 133 -10.05 5.26 9.22
CA PRO A 133 -9.15 4.67 10.19
C PRO A 133 -9.21 3.15 10.16
N LEU A 134 -8.05 2.50 10.21
CA LEU A 134 -7.96 1.04 10.43
C LEU A 134 -8.31 0.68 11.88
N ILE A 135 -8.01 1.57 12.81
CA ILE A 135 -8.23 1.39 14.24
C ILE A 135 -8.99 2.61 14.73
N GLY A 136 -10.14 2.39 15.37
CA GLY A 136 -11.01 3.47 15.81
C GLY A 136 -10.32 4.37 16.85
N PRO A 137 -10.49 5.70 16.76
CA PRO A 137 -10.05 6.60 17.81
C PRO A 137 -11.02 6.48 19.00
N PRO A 138 -10.51 6.20 20.21
CA PRO A 138 -10.66 7.26 21.21
C PRO A 138 -9.38 7.67 21.96
N ASP A 139 -8.33 6.83 22.06
CA ASP A 139 -7.17 7.11 22.96
C ASP A 139 -5.80 6.58 22.47
N LEU A 140 -5.69 6.09 21.22
CA LEU A 140 -4.38 5.63 20.72
C LEU A 140 -3.42 6.81 20.55
N ARG A 141 -2.18 6.63 21.03
CA ARG A 141 -1.09 7.55 20.74
C ARG A 141 -0.77 7.51 19.24
N VAL A 142 -0.35 8.64 18.68
CA VAL A 142 -0.02 8.75 17.24
C VAL A 142 1.03 7.73 16.83
N GLU A 143 2.07 7.51 17.65
CA GLU A 143 3.11 6.52 17.36
C GLU A 143 2.58 5.09 17.31
N GLU A 144 1.56 4.79 18.12
CA GLU A 144 0.90 3.49 18.15
C GLU A 144 0.10 3.25 16.87
N ALA A 145 -0.73 4.22 16.49
CA ALA A 145 -1.53 4.13 15.27
C ALA A 145 -0.66 4.06 14.02
N LEU A 146 0.43 4.83 14.00
CA LEU A 146 1.41 4.83 12.92
C LEU A 146 2.17 3.50 12.82
N LEU A 147 2.47 2.85 13.96
CA LEU A 147 3.01 1.48 13.97
C LEU A 147 2.03 0.48 13.37
N PHE A 148 0.75 0.52 13.74
CA PHE A 148 -0.25 -0.36 13.14
C PHE A 148 -0.39 -0.13 11.63
N PHE A 149 -0.35 1.12 11.19
CA PHE A 149 -0.31 1.45 9.76
C PHE A 149 0.91 0.82 9.07
N LEU A 150 2.11 0.98 9.64
CA LEU A 150 3.34 0.38 9.10
C LEU A 150 3.25 -1.15 9.04
N LEU A 151 2.80 -1.80 10.11
CA LEU A 151 2.64 -3.25 10.17
C LEU A 151 1.65 -3.77 9.12
N ASN A 152 0.48 -3.13 9.00
CA ASN A 152 -0.52 -3.47 7.99
C ASN A 152 0.04 -3.27 6.57
N LEU A 153 0.71 -2.14 6.31
CA LEU A 153 1.34 -1.84 5.04
C LEU A 153 2.34 -2.92 4.65
N THR A 154 3.25 -3.30 5.54
CA THR A 154 4.29 -4.30 5.24
C THR A 154 3.74 -5.71 5.08
N LEU A 155 2.64 -6.05 5.77
CA LEU A 155 1.93 -7.31 5.56
C LEU A 155 1.28 -7.34 4.17
N ARG A 156 0.52 -6.29 3.83
CA ARG A 156 -0.27 -6.20 2.59
C ARG A 156 0.61 -6.10 1.34
N ILE A 157 1.75 -5.40 1.40
CA ILE A 157 2.71 -5.30 0.27
C ILE A 157 3.23 -6.65 -0.20
N ARG A 158 3.18 -7.69 0.66
CA ARG A 158 3.63 -9.03 0.31
C ARG A 158 2.59 -9.88 -0.39
N LEU A 159 1.33 -9.47 -0.39
CA LEU A 159 0.25 -10.24 -0.99
C LEU A 159 0.08 -9.82 -2.44
N ASP A 160 0.32 -10.77 -3.33
CA ASP A 160 0.10 -10.59 -4.77
C ASP A 160 -0.29 -11.92 -5.43
N ARG A 161 -0.78 -11.90 -6.67
CA ARG A 161 -1.03 -13.11 -7.44
C ARG A 161 0.10 -13.35 -8.42
N LEU A 162 0.54 -14.61 -8.50
CA LEU A 162 1.53 -15.01 -9.49
C LEU A 162 0.99 -14.74 -10.90
N ASP A 163 1.81 -14.09 -11.73
CA ASP A 163 1.46 -13.77 -13.11
C ASP A 163 0.18 -12.91 -13.22
N GLY A 164 -0.12 -12.12 -12.17
CA GLY A 164 -1.25 -11.20 -12.05
C GLY A 164 -2.59 -11.87 -11.74
N VAL A 165 -2.81 -13.10 -12.19
CA VAL A 165 -4.11 -13.81 -12.09
C VAL A 165 -4.04 -15.19 -11.45
N GLY A 166 -2.83 -15.72 -11.24
CA GLY A 166 -2.57 -17.04 -10.69
C GLY A 166 -2.78 -17.13 -9.18
N ASP A 167 -2.08 -18.08 -8.55
CA ASP A 167 -2.21 -18.34 -7.12
C ASP A 167 -1.75 -17.14 -6.29
N LEU A 168 -2.42 -16.93 -5.14
CA LEU A 168 -1.97 -15.94 -4.18
C LEU A 168 -0.61 -16.34 -3.62
N ALA A 169 0.35 -15.44 -3.75
CA ALA A 169 1.72 -15.58 -3.35
C ALA A 169 2.10 -14.60 -2.24
N TRP A 170 3.15 -14.98 -1.54
CA TRP A 170 3.81 -14.18 -0.52
C TRP A 170 5.15 -13.72 -1.06
N ALA A 171 5.30 -12.40 -1.28
CA ALA A 171 6.52 -11.81 -1.76
C ALA A 171 7.68 -12.05 -0.77
N ASP A 172 8.86 -12.33 -1.28
CA ASP A 172 10.06 -12.50 -0.48
C ASP A 172 10.50 -11.21 0.23
N LYS A 173 11.42 -11.35 1.19
CA LYS A 173 11.88 -10.25 2.07
C LYS A 173 12.47 -9.03 1.35
N GLY A 174 12.78 -9.15 0.06
CA GLY A 174 13.31 -8.07 -0.77
C GLY A 174 12.42 -6.82 -0.73
N CYS A 175 11.10 -6.99 -0.66
CA CYS A 175 10.16 -5.85 -0.63
C CYS A 175 10.19 -5.03 0.67
N LEU A 176 10.63 -5.60 1.80
CA LEU A 176 10.46 -4.95 3.11
C LEU A 176 11.39 -3.77 3.31
N ARG A 177 12.68 -3.93 2.97
CA ARG A 177 13.65 -2.85 3.19
C ARG A 177 13.27 -1.60 2.38
N PRO A 178 12.93 -1.70 1.08
CA PRO A 178 12.45 -0.57 0.32
C PRO A 178 11.11 -0.03 0.83
N ALA A 179 10.15 -0.88 1.20
CA ALA A 179 8.87 -0.40 1.76
C ALA A 179 9.05 0.40 3.05
N VAL A 180 9.87 -0.08 4.00
CA VAL A 180 10.21 0.69 5.22
C VAL A 180 10.92 1.99 4.87
N ALA A 181 11.82 1.98 3.89
CA ALA A 181 12.52 3.20 3.46
C ALA A 181 11.58 4.24 2.84
N GLY A 182 10.60 3.81 2.03
CA GLY A 182 9.59 4.70 1.46
C GLY A 182 8.68 5.32 2.51
N PHE A 183 8.24 4.52 3.49
CA PHE A 183 7.50 4.99 4.66
C PHE A 183 8.31 6.04 5.45
N ASP A 184 9.58 5.75 5.78
CA ASP A 184 10.44 6.68 6.52
C ASP A 184 10.67 7.99 5.74
N GLN A 185 10.86 7.88 4.42
CA GLN A 185 11.08 9.02 3.54
C GLN A 185 9.85 9.93 3.48
N ALA A 186 8.63 9.37 3.41
CA ALA A 186 7.40 10.17 3.42
C ALA A 186 7.25 10.96 4.73
N LEU A 187 7.49 10.33 5.89
CA LEU A 187 7.44 11.03 7.17
C LEU A 187 8.52 12.11 7.27
N LYS A 188 9.71 11.86 6.72
CA LYS A 188 10.79 12.85 6.67
C LYS A 188 10.41 14.07 5.85
N ASP A 189 9.81 13.88 4.68
CA ASP A 189 9.40 14.99 3.83
C ASP A 189 8.26 15.79 4.47
N ARG A 190 7.30 15.13 5.13
CA ARG A 190 6.25 15.79 5.92
C ARG A 190 6.80 16.61 7.10
N GLN A 191 7.89 16.17 7.73
CA GLN A 191 8.58 16.97 8.75
C GLN A 191 9.31 18.16 8.14
N GLN A 192 9.92 18.00 6.96
CA GLN A 192 10.63 19.09 6.27
C GLN A 192 9.68 20.19 5.75
N THR A 193 8.46 19.82 5.36
CA THR A 193 7.42 20.78 4.94
C THR A 193 6.69 21.42 6.11
N GLY A 194 6.98 21.01 7.36
CA GLY A 194 6.38 21.56 8.58
C GLY A 194 5.02 20.97 8.93
N GLU A 195 4.57 19.91 8.25
CA GLU A 195 3.33 19.20 8.58
C GLU A 195 3.48 18.41 9.88
N LEU A 196 4.70 17.91 10.16
CA LEU A 196 5.05 17.23 11.40
C LEU A 196 5.90 18.12 12.33
N PRO A 197 5.74 18.01 13.66
CA PRO A 197 6.58 18.74 14.60
C PRO A 197 8.06 18.41 14.49
N ASP A 198 8.92 19.38 14.83
CA ASP A 198 10.35 19.16 14.98
C ASP A 198 10.63 18.01 15.97
N ASN A 199 11.50 17.08 15.58
CA ASN A 199 11.86 15.85 16.30
C ASN A 199 10.79 14.73 16.29
N PHE A 200 9.68 14.86 15.56
CA PHE A 200 8.68 13.79 15.45
C PHE A 200 9.33 12.45 15.05
N LEU A 201 10.15 12.45 13.99
CA LEU A 201 10.85 11.26 13.52
C LEU A 201 11.75 10.63 14.59
N LYS A 202 12.48 11.47 15.32
CA LYS A 202 13.38 11.00 16.39
C LYS A 202 12.59 10.39 17.54
N GLY A 203 11.44 10.97 17.89
CA GLY A 203 10.51 10.44 18.87
C GLY A 203 9.94 9.09 18.43
N TYR A 204 9.48 9.00 17.19
CA TYR A 204 8.94 7.78 16.60
C TYR A 204 9.99 6.65 16.53
N GLN A 205 11.22 6.95 16.11
CA GLN A 205 12.30 5.95 16.10
C GLN A 205 12.62 5.44 17.52
N LYS A 206 12.63 6.33 18.51
CA LYS A 206 12.79 5.95 19.92
C LYS A 206 11.63 5.09 20.41
N PHE A 207 10.41 5.31 19.90
CA PHE A 207 9.27 4.46 20.19
C PHE A 207 9.42 3.06 19.55
N LEU A 208 9.81 2.97 18.27
CA LEU A 208 10.02 1.70 17.57
C LEU A 208 11.11 0.84 18.21
N THR A 209 12.24 1.45 18.57
CA THR A 209 13.37 0.75 19.22
C THR A 209 13.03 0.18 20.61
N ARG A 210 11.89 0.55 21.20
CA ARG A 210 11.41 0.05 22.50
C ARG A 210 10.41 -1.10 22.38
N GLN A 211 9.87 -1.37 21.19
CA GLN A 211 8.87 -2.43 21.00
C GLN A 211 9.48 -3.81 21.22
N ALA A 212 8.86 -4.66 22.04
CA ALA A 212 9.25 -6.06 22.15
C ALA A 212 8.83 -6.83 20.88
N GLU A 213 9.53 -7.92 20.58
CA GLU A 213 9.15 -8.78 19.44
C GLU A 213 7.77 -9.40 19.67
N ASP A 214 7.50 -9.89 20.88
CA ASP A 214 6.21 -10.47 21.27
C ASP A 214 5.04 -9.46 21.13
N ASP A 215 5.25 -8.20 21.56
CA ASP A 215 4.23 -7.15 21.39
C ASP A 215 3.89 -6.91 19.91
N LEU A 216 4.88 -7.04 19.03
CA LEU A 216 4.68 -6.90 17.58
C LEU A 216 4.02 -8.14 16.98
N GLU A 217 4.32 -9.34 17.49
CA GLU A 217 3.63 -10.58 17.12
C GLU A 217 2.13 -10.50 17.43
N ASP A 218 1.77 -10.02 18.62
CA ASP A 218 0.38 -9.85 19.04
C ASP A 218 -0.38 -8.86 18.14
N ARG A 219 0.25 -7.73 17.79
CA ARG A 219 -0.33 -6.73 16.89
C ARG A 219 -0.50 -7.24 15.48
N LEU A 220 0.51 -7.92 14.95
CA LEU A 220 0.45 -8.54 13.63
C LEU A 220 -0.62 -9.62 13.59
N SER A 221 -0.76 -10.41 14.65
CA SER A 221 -1.81 -11.43 14.79
C SER A 221 -3.20 -10.78 14.78
N ALA A 222 -3.39 -9.70 15.54
CA ALA A 222 -4.65 -8.95 15.53
C ALA A 222 -5.00 -8.37 14.13
N LEU A 223 -3.99 -7.93 13.36
CA LEU A 223 -4.20 -7.50 11.98
C LEU A 223 -4.64 -8.67 11.08
N VAL A 224 -4.01 -9.84 11.21
CA VAL A 224 -4.39 -11.04 10.45
C VAL A 224 -5.79 -11.53 10.83
N ASP A 225 -6.13 -11.54 12.11
CA ASP A 225 -7.45 -11.95 12.62
C ASP A 225 -8.57 -11.00 12.17
N SER A 226 -8.25 -9.77 11.79
CA SER A 226 -9.20 -8.81 11.21
C SER A 226 -9.52 -9.08 9.72
N VAL A 227 -8.74 -9.92 9.05
CA VAL A 227 -8.98 -10.32 7.66
C VAL A 227 -10.06 -11.38 7.61
N GLU A 228 -10.93 -11.31 6.61
CA GLU A 228 -11.99 -12.30 6.36
C GLU A 228 -11.40 -13.74 6.37
N PRO A 229 -11.76 -14.59 7.36
CA PRO A 229 -11.15 -15.91 7.52
C PRO A 229 -11.40 -16.85 6.34
N SER A 230 -12.49 -16.63 5.60
CA SER A 230 -12.82 -17.37 4.38
C SER A 230 -12.13 -16.83 3.12
N GLY A 231 -11.47 -15.68 3.21
CA GLY A 231 -10.79 -15.02 2.11
C GLY A 231 -9.44 -15.67 1.76
N PRO A 232 -8.95 -15.49 0.52
CA PRO A 232 -7.70 -16.11 0.06
C PRO A 232 -6.46 -15.60 0.81
N ASP A 233 -6.50 -14.35 1.30
CA ASP A 233 -5.38 -13.67 1.99
C ASP A 233 -5.07 -14.33 3.33
N PHE A 234 -6.10 -14.64 4.11
CA PHE A 234 -6.00 -15.14 5.48
C PHE A 234 -5.04 -16.34 5.63
N PRO A 235 -5.20 -17.46 4.89
CA PRO A 235 -4.30 -18.61 5.02
C PRO A 235 -2.87 -18.34 4.56
N VAL A 236 -2.65 -17.37 3.67
CA VAL A 236 -1.30 -16.98 3.23
C VAL A 236 -0.62 -16.12 4.29
N MET A 237 -1.33 -15.14 4.86
CA MET A 237 -0.82 -14.29 5.94
C MET A 237 -0.50 -15.11 7.20
N THR A 238 -1.44 -15.92 7.67
CA THR A 238 -1.30 -16.74 8.89
C THR A 238 -0.07 -17.66 8.83
N ARG A 239 0.14 -18.32 7.68
CA ARG A 239 1.28 -19.22 7.48
C ARG A 239 2.64 -18.50 7.47
N ASN A 240 2.67 -17.23 7.03
CA ASN A 240 3.91 -16.47 6.89
C ASN A 240 4.18 -15.49 8.04
N LEU A 241 3.24 -15.30 8.97
CA LEU A 241 3.29 -14.27 10.01
C LEU A 241 4.59 -14.26 10.82
N LYS A 242 5.00 -15.43 11.33
CA LYS A 242 6.25 -15.55 12.11
C LYS A 242 7.50 -15.24 11.29
N ARG A 243 7.51 -15.64 10.01
CA ARG A 243 8.61 -15.32 9.08
C ARG A 243 8.63 -13.82 8.80
N HIS A 244 7.47 -13.22 8.58
CA HIS A 244 7.31 -11.79 8.35
C HIS A 244 7.90 -10.97 9.50
N LEU A 245 7.51 -11.29 10.74
CA LEU A 245 8.00 -10.60 11.93
C LEU A 245 9.52 -10.66 12.02
N LYS A 246 10.12 -11.86 11.88
CA LYS A 246 11.58 -12.02 11.92
C LYS A 246 12.31 -11.21 10.85
N GLU A 247 11.71 -11.06 9.67
CA GLU A 247 12.29 -10.30 8.56
C GLU A 247 12.09 -8.78 8.74
N LEU A 248 10.98 -8.34 9.34
CA LEU A 248 10.63 -6.93 9.55
C LEU A 248 11.28 -6.33 10.81
N PHE A 249 11.32 -7.07 11.91
CA PHE A 249 11.80 -6.61 13.21
C PHE A 249 13.15 -5.88 13.18
N PRO A 250 14.22 -6.41 12.53
CA PRO A 250 15.49 -5.69 12.45
C PRO A 250 15.44 -4.43 11.56
N LEU A 251 14.43 -4.30 10.69
CA LEU A 251 14.30 -3.16 9.79
C LEU A 251 13.68 -1.94 10.45
N ILE A 252 12.79 -2.13 11.42
CA ILE A 252 12.06 -1.06 12.12
C ILE A 252 12.79 -0.57 13.39
N ARG A 253 13.71 -1.36 13.95
CA ARG A 253 14.47 -1.02 15.18
C ARG A 253 15.84 -0.37 14.95
N LYS A 254 16.05 0.30 13.82
CA LYS A 254 17.35 0.89 13.44
C LYS A 254 17.78 2.09 14.29
#